data_AF-K9QGR2-F1
#
_entry.id   AF-K9QGR2-F1
#
_cell.length_a   1.000
_cell.length_b   1.000
_cell.length_c   1.000
_cell.angle_alpha   90.00
_cell.angle_beta   90.00
_cell.angle_gamma   90.00
#
_symmetry.space_group_name_H-M   'P 1'
#
loop_
_entity.id
_entity.type
_entity.pdbx_description
1 polymer ?
#
loop_
_entity_poly.entity_id
_entity_poly.type
_entity_poly.pdbx_seq_one_letter_code
_entity_poly.pdbx_strand_id
1 'polypeptide(L)'
;MDAEELLEKYAAGERKFHSVNLSEENLQGLDLSEIDLYNSNLTGSDLSGTTLKKGNFNSTNLTKASLKNTKLNSVSASSATFYWTDLNGADLSWSNLSSANLNYANLEQAKLTGINLSSAKLIYANLDTADLSGANLSSSDLSVASLVGANLNKANLSKADLGDAYLMESDFTLANLTEATLIGAKLQNVKFHRANLYQVNLSGMNLTDVDFTAASLQSTNLIKSRLQGANLERVNLRGANLTNANLDGANLRRADLTGADIYGASFIDADLTGAIMPDGEIYKPIASEVEIGKQVVSLEKVISMTRQVINTDQAPAPVGPYNQAIAASGQMIFVAGQIAIDPRLGDVVYTDDVKKQTEQVLANLEAILKAAGATFADVVKTTVFLADMNDFAAVNAIYAKYFPEDTAPARACVQVSRLPKDVLVEIDCIAVV
;
A
#
# COMPACT_ATOMS: atom_id res chain seq x y z
N MET A 1 28.46 17.21 -47.66
CA MET A 1 29.03 15.88 -47.95
C MET A 1 27.85 15.02 -48.29
N ASP A 2 27.90 14.32 -49.41
CA ASP A 2 26.88 13.35 -49.81
C ASP A 2 27.30 11.93 -49.41
N ALA A 3 26.45 10.94 -49.66
CA ALA A 3 26.74 9.54 -49.37
C ALA A 3 27.97 9.01 -50.15
N GLU A 4 28.22 9.49 -51.37
CA GLU A 4 29.35 9.04 -52.20
C GLU A 4 30.68 9.51 -51.60
N GLU A 5 30.80 10.81 -51.28
CA GLU A 5 31.97 11.37 -50.63
C GLU A 5 32.22 10.71 -49.25
N LEU A 6 31.17 10.41 -48.49
CA LEU A 6 31.27 9.67 -47.23
C LEU A 6 31.90 8.29 -47.46
N LEU A 7 31.39 7.54 -48.44
CA LEU A 7 31.82 6.17 -48.71
C LEU A 7 33.26 6.11 -49.22
N GLU A 8 33.67 7.02 -50.09
CA GLU A 8 35.05 7.12 -50.56
C GLU A 8 36.03 7.33 -49.41
N LYS A 9 35.75 8.31 -48.54
CA LYS A 9 36.56 8.60 -47.35
C LYS A 9 36.55 7.46 -46.36
N TYR A 10 35.39 6.85 -46.12
CA TYR A 10 35.26 5.71 -45.20
C TYR A 10 36.04 4.49 -45.71
N ALA A 11 36.01 4.22 -47.02
CA ALA A 11 36.79 3.17 -47.67
C ALA A 11 38.30 3.45 -47.62
N ALA A 12 38.71 4.72 -47.62
CA ALA A 12 40.10 5.13 -47.39
C ALA A 12 40.58 5.00 -45.92
N GLY A 13 39.70 4.53 -45.02
CA GLY A 13 40.02 4.33 -43.61
C GLY A 13 39.67 5.51 -42.70
N GLU A 14 39.09 6.59 -43.25
CA GLU A 14 38.58 7.68 -42.43
C GLU A 14 37.38 7.19 -41.59
N ARG A 15 37.34 7.59 -40.32
CA ARG A 15 36.23 7.29 -39.41
C ARG A 15 35.62 8.53 -38.79
N LYS A 16 36.30 9.68 -38.83
CA LYS A 16 35.89 10.90 -38.15
C LYS A 16 35.18 11.86 -39.10
N PHE A 17 33.86 11.83 -39.08
CA PHE A 17 32.97 12.66 -39.87
C PHE A 17 32.16 13.60 -38.97
N HIS A 18 32.85 14.49 -38.26
CA HIS A 18 32.21 15.38 -37.30
C HIS A 18 31.50 16.53 -38.00
N SER A 19 30.32 16.90 -37.48
CA SER A 19 29.55 18.08 -37.93
C SER A 19 29.27 18.10 -39.43
N VAL A 20 29.20 16.93 -40.05
CA VAL A 20 28.83 16.80 -41.46
C VAL A 20 27.32 16.88 -41.60
N ASN A 21 26.86 17.32 -42.77
CA ASN A 21 25.45 17.23 -43.14
C ASN A 21 25.27 16.08 -44.13
N LEU A 22 24.52 15.07 -43.71
CA LEU A 22 24.09 13.87 -44.44
C LEU A 22 22.55 13.75 -44.38
N SER A 23 21.85 14.89 -44.27
CA SER A 23 20.38 14.91 -44.27
C SER A 23 19.83 14.34 -45.56
N GLU A 24 18.77 13.52 -45.46
CA GLU A 24 18.07 12.90 -46.59
C GLU A 24 18.91 11.94 -47.45
N GLU A 25 20.15 11.65 -47.04
CA GLU A 25 21.02 10.70 -47.73
C GLU A 25 20.53 9.25 -47.57
N ASN A 26 20.76 8.44 -48.60
CA ASN A 26 20.52 7.01 -48.56
C ASN A 26 21.80 6.26 -48.18
N LEU A 27 21.80 5.70 -46.97
CA LEU A 27 22.90 4.96 -46.36
C LEU A 27 22.48 3.51 -46.03
N GLN A 28 21.44 3.01 -46.69
CA GLN A 28 20.80 1.73 -46.40
C GLN A 28 21.75 0.54 -46.58
N GLY A 29 21.74 -0.38 -45.61
CA GLY A 29 22.44 -1.67 -45.69
C GLY A 29 23.98 -1.58 -45.68
N LEU A 30 24.55 -0.39 -45.48
CA LEU A 30 25.99 -0.20 -45.43
C LEU A 30 26.60 -0.78 -44.14
N ASP A 31 27.89 -1.09 -44.17
CA ASP A 31 28.68 -1.32 -42.95
C ASP A 31 29.54 -0.10 -42.67
N LEU A 32 29.12 0.68 -41.70
CA LEU A 32 29.80 1.88 -41.21
C LEU A 32 30.17 1.69 -39.72
N SER A 33 30.59 0.49 -39.33
CA SER A 33 31.05 0.21 -37.97
C SER A 33 32.16 1.19 -37.53
N GLU A 34 32.14 1.60 -36.26
CA GLU A 34 33.13 2.52 -35.68
C GLU A 34 33.16 3.92 -36.32
N ILE A 35 32.15 4.28 -37.12
CA ILE A 35 32.02 5.64 -37.65
C ILE A 35 31.77 6.64 -36.53
N ASP A 36 32.40 7.81 -36.63
CA ASP A 36 32.21 8.92 -35.70
C ASP A 36 31.52 10.08 -36.44
N LEU A 37 30.23 10.22 -36.16
CA LEU A 37 29.30 11.22 -36.66
C LEU A 37 28.95 12.26 -35.59
N TYR A 38 29.87 12.53 -34.66
CA TYR A 38 29.69 13.52 -33.59
C TYR A 38 29.15 14.85 -34.14
N ASN A 39 28.06 15.34 -33.54
CA ASN A 39 27.44 16.62 -33.89
C ASN A 39 27.00 16.76 -35.35
N SER A 40 26.82 15.64 -36.07
CA SER A 40 26.41 15.64 -37.47
C SER A 40 24.89 15.70 -37.64
N ASN A 41 24.43 16.11 -38.82
CA ASN A 41 23.02 16.13 -39.19
C ASN A 41 22.70 14.98 -40.15
N LEU A 42 21.82 14.08 -39.72
CA LEU A 42 21.29 12.94 -40.45
C LEU A 42 19.76 12.99 -40.55
N THR A 43 19.17 14.19 -40.43
CA THR A 43 17.72 14.37 -40.50
C THR A 43 17.15 13.75 -41.77
N GLY A 44 16.14 12.89 -41.65
CA GLY A 44 15.45 12.26 -42.77
C GLY A 44 16.27 11.25 -43.58
N SER A 45 17.50 10.92 -43.16
CA SER A 45 18.32 9.92 -43.85
C SER A 45 17.75 8.49 -43.72
N ASP A 46 18.05 7.63 -44.69
CA ASP A 46 17.72 6.21 -44.63
C ASP A 46 18.97 5.39 -44.25
N LEU A 47 19.00 4.88 -43.02
CA LEU A 47 20.05 4.03 -42.46
C LEU A 47 19.50 2.62 -42.19
N SER A 48 18.41 2.22 -42.85
CA SER A 48 17.75 0.95 -42.58
C SER A 48 18.67 -0.23 -42.88
N GLY A 49 18.76 -1.19 -41.98
CA GLY A 49 19.60 -2.39 -42.12
C GLY A 49 21.11 -2.13 -42.05
N THR A 50 21.53 -0.89 -41.85
CA THR A 50 22.95 -0.50 -41.75
C THR A 50 23.59 -1.08 -40.50
N THR A 51 24.89 -1.37 -40.57
CA THR A 51 25.70 -1.76 -39.42
C THR A 51 26.48 -0.54 -38.92
N LEU A 52 26.15 -0.05 -37.73
CA LEU A 52 26.71 1.17 -37.12
C LEU A 52 27.38 0.87 -35.77
N LYS A 53 27.77 -0.39 -35.54
CA LYS A 53 28.26 -0.89 -34.25
C LYS A 53 29.43 -0.06 -33.75
N LYS A 54 29.46 0.23 -32.45
CA LYS A 54 30.51 1.02 -31.79
C LYS A 54 30.74 2.43 -32.38
N GLY A 55 29.84 2.93 -33.21
CA GLY A 55 29.91 4.30 -33.71
C GLY A 55 29.65 5.35 -32.63
N ASN A 56 30.09 6.57 -32.91
CA ASN A 56 29.85 7.75 -32.09
C ASN A 56 28.85 8.67 -32.80
N PHE A 57 27.70 8.86 -32.17
CA PHE A 57 26.57 9.67 -32.58
C PHE A 57 26.20 10.70 -31.50
N ASN A 58 27.14 11.02 -30.60
CA ASN A 58 26.87 11.98 -29.55
C ASN A 58 26.49 13.33 -30.17
N SER A 59 25.42 13.93 -29.67
CA SER A 59 24.84 15.18 -30.18
C SER A 59 24.43 15.16 -31.67
N THR A 60 24.32 14.00 -32.29
CA THR A 60 23.89 13.86 -33.69
C THR A 60 22.38 14.08 -33.81
N ASN A 61 21.94 14.73 -34.89
CA ASN A 61 20.53 14.90 -35.21
C ASN A 61 20.07 13.82 -36.20
N LEU A 62 19.27 12.88 -35.72
CA LEU A 62 18.66 11.77 -36.47
C LEU A 62 17.15 11.98 -36.67
N THR A 63 16.65 13.21 -36.48
CA THR A 63 15.21 13.52 -36.58
C THR A 63 14.61 12.95 -37.87
N LYS A 64 13.52 12.19 -37.76
CA LYS A 64 12.81 11.53 -38.89
C LYS A 64 13.67 10.57 -39.74
N ALA A 65 14.86 10.18 -39.29
CA ALA A 65 15.65 9.18 -39.99
C ALA A 65 14.98 7.79 -39.89
N SER A 66 15.28 6.90 -40.83
CA SER A 66 14.91 5.49 -40.76
C SER A 66 16.12 4.67 -40.32
N LEU A 67 16.02 4.01 -39.17
CA LEU A 67 17.01 3.08 -38.61
C LEU A 67 16.38 1.70 -38.38
N LYS A 68 15.43 1.30 -39.24
CA LYS A 68 14.77 -0.01 -39.16
C LYS A 68 15.79 -1.12 -39.26
N ASN A 69 15.74 -2.07 -38.32
CA ASN A 69 16.63 -3.24 -38.29
C ASN A 69 18.13 -2.89 -38.32
N THR A 70 18.50 -1.66 -37.96
CA THR A 70 19.89 -1.20 -37.96
C THR A 70 20.62 -1.78 -36.75
N LYS A 71 21.89 -2.17 -36.94
CA LYS A 71 22.74 -2.70 -35.86
C LYS A 71 23.50 -1.56 -35.20
N LEU A 72 22.97 -1.07 -34.10
CA LEU A 72 23.48 0.02 -33.27
C LEU A 72 24.04 -0.49 -31.93
N ASN A 73 24.46 -1.75 -31.83
CA ASN A 73 24.93 -2.29 -30.56
C ASN A 73 26.24 -1.58 -30.11
N SER A 74 26.30 -1.24 -28.83
CA SER A 74 27.45 -0.58 -28.18
C SER A 74 27.82 0.79 -28.76
N VAL A 75 26.88 1.55 -29.33
CA VAL A 75 27.13 2.93 -29.81
C VAL A 75 27.08 3.94 -28.67
N SER A 76 27.76 5.08 -28.86
CA SER A 76 27.57 6.27 -28.03
C SER A 76 26.68 7.25 -28.77
N ALA A 77 25.51 7.59 -28.24
CA ALA A 77 24.58 8.56 -28.81
C ALA A 77 23.97 9.43 -27.71
N SER A 78 24.77 9.80 -26.71
CA SER A 78 24.34 10.67 -25.62
C SER A 78 23.95 12.05 -26.18
N SER A 79 22.85 12.60 -25.69
CA SER A 79 22.30 13.89 -26.14
C SER A 79 21.97 13.98 -27.64
N ALA A 80 21.93 12.84 -28.35
CA ALA A 80 21.47 12.80 -29.73
C ALA A 80 19.95 13.04 -29.82
N THR A 81 19.49 13.49 -30.99
CA THR A 81 18.07 13.71 -31.25
C THR A 81 17.54 12.65 -32.20
N PHE A 82 16.64 11.80 -31.69
CA PHE A 82 15.90 10.76 -32.41
C PHE A 82 14.39 11.11 -32.55
N TYR A 83 14.06 12.40 -32.58
CA TYR A 83 12.68 12.87 -32.70
C TYR A 83 12.01 12.27 -33.96
N TRP A 84 10.87 11.57 -33.81
CA TRP A 84 10.18 10.88 -34.92
C TRP A 84 11.01 9.86 -35.70
N THR A 85 12.08 9.33 -35.10
CA THR A 85 12.95 8.36 -35.77
C THR A 85 12.33 6.97 -35.76
N ASP A 86 12.47 6.23 -36.85
CA ASP A 86 12.00 4.85 -36.95
C ASP A 86 13.11 3.86 -36.62
N LEU A 87 13.09 3.33 -35.40
CA LEU A 87 14.03 2.35 -34.84
C LEU A 87 13.39 0.95 -34.74
N ASN A 88 12.32 0.68 -35.48
CA ASN A 88 11.64 -0.62 -35.43
C ASN A 88 12.62 -1.77 -35.69
N GLY A 89 12.66 -2.74 -34.76
CA GLY A 89 13.55 -3.90 -34.84
C GLY A 89 15.06 -3.59 -34.74
N ALA A 90 15.46 -2.35 -34.47
CA ALA A 90 16.87 -1.99 -34.34
C ALA A 90 17.51 -2.64 -33.11
N ASP A 91 18.81 -2.93 -33.19
CA ASP A 91 19.59 -3.47 -32.07
C ASP A 91 20.45 -2.38 -31.45
N LEU A 92 20.01 -1.80 -30.33
CA LEU A 92 20.74 -0.81 -29.54
C LEU A 92 21.29 -1.41 -28.22
N SER A 93 21.46 -2.73 -28.16
CA SER A 93 21.92 -3.40 -26.95
C SER A 93 23.25 -2.81 -26.47
N TRP A 94 23.34 -2.52 -25.17
CA TRP A 94 24.53 -1.95 -24.50
C TRP A 94 24.98 -0.57 -25.00
N SER A 95 24.12 0.15 -25.70
CA SER A 95 24.41 1.49 -26.19
C SER A 95 24.16 2.56 -25.13
N ASN A 96 24.82 3.71 -25.29
CA ASN A 96 24.62 4.86 -24.40
C ASN A 96 23.81 5.95 -25.10
N LEU A 97 22.54 6.08 -24.76
CA LEU A 97 21.61 7.12 -25.23
C LEU A 97 21.19 8.03 -24.06
N SER A 98 22.04 8.20 -23.05
CA SER A 98 21.75 9.09 -21.92
C SER A 98 21.41 10.50 -22.39
N SER A 99 20.35 11.09 -21.84
CA SER A 99 19.87 12.43 -22.20
C SER A 99 19.49 12.63 -23.68
N ALA A 100 19.34 11.56 -24.46
CA ALA A 100 18.87 11.64 -25.83
C ALA A 100 17.37 12.01 -25.88
N ASN A 101 16.95 12.61 -26.99
CA ASN A 101 15.54 12.92 -27.24
C ASN A 101 14.95 11.94 -28.25
N LEU A 102 14.20 10.95 -27.76
CA LEU A 102 13.47 9.94 -28.54
C LEU A 102 11.95 10.20 -28.55
N ASN A 103 11.50 11.44 -28.33
CA ASN A 103 10.06 11.72 -28.39
C ASN A 103 9.48 11.33 -29.75
N TYR A 104 8.32 10.67 -29.72
CA TYR A 104 7.63 10.12 -30.90
C TYR A 104 8.44 9.11 -31.73
N ALA A 105 9.55 8.59 -31.22
CA ALA A 105 10.31 7.56 -31.92
C ALA A 105 9.54 6.22 -31.92
N ASN A 106 9.70 5.46 -33.01
CA ASN A 106 9.19 4.10 -33.09
C ASN A 106 10.31 3.10 -32.73
N LEU A 107 10.27 2.53 -31.54
CA LEU A 107 11.18 1.50 -31.03
C LEU A 107 10.47 0.14 -30.89
N GLU A 108 9.35 -0.07 -31.58
CA GLU A 108 8.65 -1.35 -31.57
C GLU A 108 9.60 -2.50 -31.94
N GLN A 109 9.59 -3.58 -31.16
CA GLN A 109 10.46 -4.77 -31.33
C GLN A 109 11.98 -4.48 -31.25
N ALA A 110 12.40 -3.28 -30.83
CA ALA A 110 13.82 -2.96 -30.69
C ALA A 110 14.48 -3.79 -29.58
N LYS A 111 15.75 -4.14 -29.78
CA LYS A 111 16.59 -4.78 -28.75
C LYS A 111 17.34 -3.69 -28.00
N LEU A 112 16.99 -3.51 -26.75
CA LEU A 112 17.45 -2.44 -25.86
C LEU A 112 18.11 -3.02 -24.59
N THR A 113 18.55 -4.28 -24.63
CA THR A 113 19.13 -4.97 -23.47
C THR A 113 20.33 -4.18 -22.94
N GLY A 114 20.30 -3.84 -21.65
CA GLY A 114 21.38 -3.11 -20.99
C GLY A 114 21.65 -1.71 -21.53
N ILE A 115 20.75 -1.13 -22.34
CA ILE A 115 20.91 0.22 -22.86
C ILE A 115 20.93 1.24 -21.71
N ASN A 116 21.71 2.30 -21.86
CA ASN A 116 21.62 3.46 -20.98
C ASN A 116 20.74 4.55 -21.61
N LEU A 117 19.53 4.72 -21.07
CA LEU A 117 18.55 5.76 -21.41
C LEU A 117 18.33 6.73 -20.24
N SER A 118 19.27 6.82 -19.29
CA SER A 118 19.14 7.72 -18.13
C SER A 118 18.88 9.15 -18.58
N SER A 119 17.86 9.79 -18.00
CA SER A 119 17.45 11.17 -18.33
C SER A 119 17.06 11.40 -19.80
N ALA A 120 16.83 10.34 -20.59
CA ALA A 120 16.33 10.46 -21.94
C ALA A 120 14.84 10.89 -21.94
N LYS A 121 14.40 11.48 -23.05
CA LYS A 121 12.99 11.81 -23.29
C LYS A 121 12.41 10.82 -24.28
N LEU A 122 11.35 10.13 -23.90
CA LEU A 122 10.64 9.10 -24.68
C LEU A 122 9.13 9.39 -24.70
N ILE A 123 8.74 10.67 -24.62
CA ILE A 123 7.33 11.07 -24.60
C ILE A 123 6.67 10.64 -25.92
N TYR A 124 5.53 9.95 -25.85
CA TYR A 124 4.84 9.35 -27.00
C TYR A 124 5.67 8.35 -27.82
N ALA A 125 6.79 7.85 -27.30
CA ALA A 125 7.54 6.81 -28.00
C ALA A 125 6.75 5.49 -28.01
N ASN A 126 6.86 4.74 -29.11
CA ASN A 126 6.36 3.37 -29.18
C ASN A 126 7.49 2.40 -28.85
N LEU A 127 7.39 1.67 -27.74
CA LEU A 127 8.33 0.63 -27.28
C LEU A 127 7.62 -0.73 -27.17
N ASP A 128 6.50 -0.91 -27.85
CA ASP A 128 5.72 -2.14 -27.78
C ASP A 128 6.60 -3.34 -28.14
N THR A 129 6.52 -4.38 -27.31
CA THR A 129 7.30 -5.63 -27.43
C THR A 129 8.83 -5.47 -27.45
N ALA A 130 9.37 -4.29 -27.13
CA ALA A 130 10.81 -4.07 -27.06
C ALA A 130 11.45 -4.81 -25.86
N ASP A 131 12.71 -5.22 -26.01
CA ASP A 131 13.48 -5.85 -24.94
C ASP A 131 14.37 -4.83 -24.24
N LEU A 132 13.90 -4.27 -23.12
CA LEU A 132 14.62 -3.36 -22.23
C LEU A 132 15.22 -4.08 -21.01
N SER A 133 15.46 -5.39 -21.08
CA SER A 133 16.01 -6.12 -19.94
C SER A 133 17.35 -5.54 -19.48
N GLY A 134 17.45 -5.23 -18.18
CA GLY A 134 18.62 -4.61 -17.57
C GLY A 134 18.90 -3.16 -18.02
N ALA A 135 17.99 -2.51 -18.76
CA ALA A 135 18.17 -1.13 -19.19
C ALA A 135 18.22 -0.16 -18.01
N ASN A 136 18.97 0.93 -18.16
CA ASN A 136 18.96 2.06 -17.23
C ASN A 136 18.07 3.18 -17.78
N LEU A 137 16.90 3.35 -17.20
CA LEU A 137 15.89 4.38 -17.49
C LEU A 137 15.75 5.36 -16.32
N SER A 138 16.77 5.48 -15.46
CA SER A 138 16.68 6.36 -14.28
C SER A 138 16.43 7.80 -14.71
N SER A 139 15.42 8.44 -14.11
CA SER A 139 15.05 9.83 -14.40
C SER A 139 14.70 10.14 -15.86
N SER A 140 14.39 9.13 -16.68
CA SER A 140 13.85 9.37 -18.02
C SER A 140 12.37 9.74 -17.98
N ASP A 141 11.92 10.42 -19.03
CA ASP A 141 10.51 10.77 -19.22
C ASP A 141 9.90 9.84 -20.27
N LEU A 142 9.08 8.89 -19.84
CA LEU A 142 8.29 7.97 -20.66
C LEU A 142 6.79 8.33 -20.61
N SER A 143 6.45 9.58 -20.29
CA SER A 143 5.04 9.98 -20.21
C SER A 143 4.33 9.72 -21.54
N VAL A 144 3.15 9.10 -21.46
CA VAL A 144 2.31 8.73 -22.61
C VAL A 144 2.97 7.75 -23.60
N ALA A 145 4.13 7.16 -23.26
CA ALA A 145 4.76 6.14 -24.10
C ALA A 145 3.93 4.85 -24.12
N SER A 146 4.04 4.09 -25.21
CA SER A 146 3.50 2.73 -25.29
C SER A 146 4.61 1.73 -25.02
N LEU A 147 4.42 0.83 -24.05
CA LEU A 147 5.33 -0.26 -23.71
C LEU A 147 4.55 -1.58 -23.59
N VAL A 148 3.50 -1.76 -24.41
CA VAL A 148 2.63 -2.95 -24.32
C VAL A 148 3.45 -4.20 -24.62
N GLY A 149 3.41 -5.17 -23.71
CA GLY A 149 4.19 -6.41 -23.83
C GLY A 149 5.71 -6.25 -23.80
N ALA A 150 6.24 -5.06 -23.46
CA ALA A 150 7.69 -4.84 -23.39
C ALA A 150 8.32 -5.62 -22.22
N ASN A 151 9.57 -6.04 -22.39
CA ASN A 151 10.35 -6.70 -21.35
C ASN A 151 11.25 -5.69 -20.63
N LEU A 152 10.95 -5.36 -19.38
CA LEU A 152 11.72 -4.49 -18.49
C LEU A 152 12.36 -5.26 -17.33
N ASN A 153 12.62 -6.56 -17.51
CA ASN A 153 13.22 -7.40 -16.48
C ASN A 153 14.53 -6.78 -15.96
N LYS A 154 14.66 -6.56 -14.65
CA LYS A 154 15.82 -5.95 -13.99
C LYS A 154 16.15 -4.52 -14.44
N ALA A 155 15.27 -3.84 -15.16
CA ALA A 155 15.49 -2.46 -15.57
C ALA A 155 15.51 -1.52 -14.35
N ASN A 156 16.30 -0.45 -14.43
CA ASN A 156 16.31 0.61 -13.44
C ASN A 156 15.46 1.80 -13.93
N LEU A 157 14.28 1.98 -13.37
CA LEU A 157 13.35 3.08 -13.65
C LEU A 157 13.23 4.04 -12.45
N SER A 158 14.23 4.09 -11.56
CA SER A 158 14.17 4.98 -10.40
C SER A 158 13.95 6.42 -10.84
N LYS A 159 12.94 7.09 -10.27
CA LYS A 159 12.57 8.47 -10.60
C LYS A 159 12.15 8.71 -12.07
N ALA A 160 11.87 7.66 -12.82
CA ALA A 160 11.33 7.80 -14.17
C ALA A 160 9.88 8.31 -14.12
N ASP A 161 9.49 9.09 -15.12
CA ASP A 161 8.09 9.47 -15.32
C ASP A 161 7.43 8.50 -16.31
N LEU A 162 6.43 7.76 -15.85
CA LEU A 162 5.59 6.85 -16.65
C LEU A 162 4.12 7.33 -16.63
N GLY A 163 3.89 8.61 -16.36
CA GLY A 163 2.55 9.20 -16.33
C GLY A 163 1.78 8.93 -17.61
N ASP A 164 0.55 8.43 -17.48
CA ASP A 164 -0.34 8.07 -18.60
C ASP A 164 0.23 7.05 -19.61
N ALA A 165 1.34 6.36 -19.29
CA ALA A 165 1.94 5.36 -20.17
C ALA A 165 1.06 4.10 -20.33
N TYR A 166 1.16 3.43 -21.47
CA TYR A 166 0.48 2.15 -21.73
C TYR A 166 1.42 1.01 -21.42
N LEU A 167 1.22 0.33 -20.28
CA LEU A 167 2.13 -0.68 -19.77
C LEU A 167 1.54 -2.10 -19.81
N MET A 168 0.33 -2.27 -20.35
CA MET A 168 -0.39 -3.54 -20.31
C MET A 168 0.48 -4.72 -20.79
N GLU A 169 0.42 -5.84 -20.07
CA GLU A 169 1.15 -7.08 -20.38
C GLU A 169 2.69 -7.00 -20.32
N SER A 170 3.26 -5.85 -19.94
CA SER A 170 4.70 -5.70 -19.79
C SER A 170 5.28 -6.44 -18.57
N ASP A 171 6.58 -6.73 -18.63
CA ASP A 171 7.31 -7.47 -17.58
C ASP A 171 8.33 -6.58 -16.86
N PHE A 172 8.00 -6.15 -15.65
CA PHE A 172 8.87 -5.41 -14.73
C PHE A 172 9.52 -6.31 -13.66
N THR A 173 9.63 -7.62 -13.91
CA THR A 173 10.21 -8.54 -12.93
C THR A 173 11.61 -8.07 -12.50
N LEU A 174 11.84 -7.98 -11.19
CA LEU A 174 13.09 -7.48 -10.57
C LEU A 174 13.46 -6.02 -10.93
N ALA A 175 12.56 -5.25 -11.54
CA ALA A 175 12.82 -3.85 -11.88
C ALA A 175 12.85 -2.95 -10.63
N ASN A 176 13.58 -1.85 -10.71
CA ASN A 176 13.59 -0.80 -9.68
C ASN A 176 12.74 0.39 -10.14
N LEU A 177 11.60 0.63 -9.51
CA LEU A 177 10.72 1.77 -9.75
C LEU A 177 10.67 2.74 -8.57
N THR A 178 11.69 2.73 -7.69
CA THR A 178 11.73 3.64 -6.53
C THR A 178 11.51 5.08 -6.96
N GLU A 179 10.56 5.77 -6.33
CA GLU A 179 10.18 7.16 -6.64
C GLU A 179 9.72 7.43 -8.08
N ALA A 180 9.34 6.40 -8.85
CA ALA A 180 8.78 6.60 -10.20
C ALA A 180 7.35 7.17 -10.16
N THR A 181 6.98 7.94 -11.17
CA THR A 181 5.61 8.44 -11.36
C THR A 181 4.84 7.48 -12.26
N LEU A 182 3.71 6.93 -11.78
CA LEU A 182 2.83 6.06 -12.58
C LEU A 182 1.38 6.58 -12.69
N ILE A 183 1.13 7.83 -12.31
CA ILE A 183 -0.21 8.40 -12.28
C ILE A 183 -0.85 8.29 -13.67
N GLY A 184 -2.04 7.69 -13.75
CA GLY A 184 -2.80 7.54 -15.00
C GLY A 184 -2.36 6.37 -15.91
N ALA A 185 -1.22 5.74 -15.63
CA ALA A 185 -0.69 4.63 -16.42
C ALA A 185 -1.65 3.42 -16.47
N LYS A 186 -1.61 2.69 -17.58
CA LYS A 186 -2.43 1.48 -17.80
C LYS A 186 -1.64 0.24 -17.41
N LEU A 187 -1.96 -0.32 -16.24
CA LEU A 187 -1.18 -1.38 -15.58
C LEU A 187 -1.82 -2.77 -15.60
N GLN A 188 -2.91 -2.99 -16.35
CA GLN A 188 -3.60 -4.28 -16.36
C GLN A 188 -2.67 -5.41 -16.83
N ASN A 189 -2.68 -6.55 -16.13
CA ASN A 189 -1.86 -7.73 -16.43
C ASN A 189 -0.34 -7.49 -16.43
N VAL A 190 0.14 -6.43 -15.77
CA VAL A 190 1.58 -6.16 -15.63
C VAL A 190 2.21 -7.10 -14.62
N LYS A 191 3.45 -7.52 -14.90
CA LYS A 191 4.26 -8.34 -13.97
C LYS A 191 5.26 -7.48 -13.22
N PHE A 192 5.02 -7.25 -11.94
CA PHE A 192 5.95 -6.63 -11.00
C PHE A 192 6.63 -7.66 -10.08
N HIS A 193 6.77 -8.93 -10.51
CA HIS A 193 7.36 -9.98 -9.69
C HIS A 193 8.73 -9.55 -9.12
N ARG A 194 8.84 -9.46 -7.79
CA ARG A 194 10.07 -9.01 -7.09
C ARG A 194 10.56 -7.61 -7.47
N ALA A 195 9.73 -6.77 -8.07
CA ALA A 195 10.07 -5.38 -8.37
C ALA A 195 10.09 -4.54 -7.08
N ASN A 196 10.83 -3.43 -7.11
CA ASN A 196 10.85 -2.45 -6.02
C ASN A 196 10.03 -1.22 -6.40
N LEU A 197 8.91 -1.00 -5.73
CA LEU A 197 8.02 0.15 -5.89
C LEU A 197 7.99 1.02 -4.62
N TYR A 198 9.08 1.06 -3.84
CA TYR A 198 9.15 1.87 -2.62
C TYR A 198 8.70 3.32 -2.87
N GLN A 199 7.76 3.79 -2.04
CA GLN A 199 7.18 5.15 -2.07
C GLN A 199 6.50 5.58 -3.37
N VAL A 200 6.15 4.64 -4.25
CA VAL A 200 5.38 4.95 -5.47
C VAL A 200 3.93 5.30 -5.12
N ASN A 201 3.37 6.29 -5.82
CA ASN A 201 1.95 6.63 -5.75
C ASN A 201 1.15 5.88 -6.81
N LEU A 202 0.30 4.96 -6.35
CA LEU A 202 -0.62 4.13 -7.14
C LEU A 202 -2.09 4.41 -6.76
N SER A 203 -2.38 5.57 -6.13
CA SER A 203 -3.74 5.90 -5.70
C SER A 203 -4.72 6.01 -6.87
N GLY A 204 -5.92 5.45 -6.68
CA GLY A 204 -7.00 5.44 -7.67
C GLY A 204 -6.74 4.58 -8.92
N MET A 205 -5.61 3.90 -9.00
CA MET A 205 -5.23 3.14 -10.20
C MET A 205 -6.02 1.84 -10.34
N ASN A 206 -6.20 1.42 -11.60
CA ASN A 206 -6.70 0.09 -11.92
C ASN A 206 -5.52 -0.89 -11.98
N LEU A 207 -5.43 -1.74 -10.95
CA LEU A 207 -4.41 -2.76 -10.73
C LEU A 207 -5.03 -4.17 -10.73
N THR A 208 -6.19 -4.34 -11.38
CA THR A 208 -6.85 -5.64 -11.53
C THR A 208 -5.92 -6.62 -12.26
N ASP A 209 -5.83 -7.84 -11.72
CA ASP A 209 -5.02 -8.96 -12.26
C ASP A 209 -3.51 -8.67 -12.39
N VAL A 210 -2.99 -7.66 -11.69
CA VAL A 210 -1.56 -7.36 -11.65
C VAL A 210 -0.81 -8.40 -10.80
N ASP A 211 0.38 -8.81 -11.25
CA ASP A 211 1.25 -9.70 -10.49
C ASP A 211 2.31 -8.91 -9.70
N PHE A 212 2.08 -8.73 -8.40
CA PHE A 212 3.00 -8.15 -7.43
C PHE A 212 3.74 -9.21 -6.59
N THR A 213 3.79 -10.47 -7.04
CA THR A 213 4.39 -11.55 -6.24
C THR A 213 5.80 -11.19 -5.76
N ALA A 214 6.00 -11.23 -4.44
CA ALA A 214 7.26 -10.89 -3.77
C ALA A 214 7.82 -9.49 -4.08
N ALA A 215 7.00 -8.57 -4.58
CA ALA A 215 7.37 -7.18 -4.81
C ALA A 215 7.50 -6.39 -3.49
N SER A 216 8.27 -5.31 -3.53
CA SER A 216 8.35 -4.34 -2.43
C SER A 216 7.44 -3.15 -2.72
N LEU A 217 6.33 -3.07 -2.00
CA LEU A 217 5.38 -1.95 -1.99
C LEU A 217 5.41 -1.20 -0.66
N GLN A 218 6.55 -1.24 0.04
CA GLN A 218 6.72 -0.56 1.32
C GLN A 218 6.48 0.96 1.15
N SER A 219 5.68 1.53 2.05
CA SER A 219 5.32 2.95 2.07
C SER A 219 4.70 3.48 0.77
N THR A 220 4.11 2.60 -0.05
CA THR A 220 3.35 3.00 -1.25
C THR A 220 2.01 3.62 -0.90
N ASN A 221 1.52 4.52 -1.76
CA ASN A 221 0.16 5.04 -1.68
C ASN A 221 -0.75 4.27 -2.63
N LEU A 222 -1.69 3.50 -2.08
CA LEU A 222 -2.67 2.66 -2.79
C LEU A 222 -4.11 3.11 -2.50
N ILE A 223 -4.32 4.33 -2.00
CA ILE A 223 -5.65 4.87 -1.65
C ILE A 223 -6.61 4.70 -2.83
N LYS A 224 -7.80 4.12 -2.60
CA LYS A 224 -8.85 3.91 -3.62
C LYS A 224 -8.41 3.13 -4.87
N SER A 225 -7.29 2.40 -4.80
CA SER A 225 -6.84 1.54 -5.90
C SER A 225 -7.74 0.31 -6.05
N ARG A 226 -7.76 -0.25 -7.26
CA ARG A 226 -8.53 -1.46 -7.63
C ARG A 226 -7.57 -2.61 -7.83
N LEU A 227 -7.44 -3.49 -6.84
CA LEU A 227 -6.55 -4.65 -6.79
C LEU A 227 -7.33 -5.98 -6.90
N GLN A 228 -8.55 -5.97 -7.45
CA GLN A 228 -9.34 -7.19 -7.58
C GLN A 228 -8.57 -8.26 -8.35
N GLY A 229 -8.53 -9.49 -7.83
CA GLY A 229 -7.83 -10.62 -8.47
C GLY A 229 -6.29 -10.48 -8.55
N ALA A 230 -5.71 -9.39 -8.03
CA ALA A 230 -4.28 -9.17 -8.08
C ALA A 230 -3.51 -10.24 -7.29
N ASN A 231 -2.35 -10.64 -7.78
CA ASN A 231 -1.47 -11.57 -7.09
C ASN A 231 -0.46 -10.80 -6.24
N LEU A 232 -0.67 -10.81 -4.93
CA LEU A 232 0.13 -10.13 -3.90
C LEU A 232 0.87 -11.16 -3.02
N GLU A 233 1.07 -12.40 -3.49
CA GLU A 233 1.75 -13.42 -2.68
C GLU A 233 3.15 -12.94 -2.26
N ARG A 234 3.46 -13.01 -0.96
CA ARG A 234 4.76 -12.60 -0.38
C ARG A 234 5.13 -11.12 -0.59
N VAL A 235 4.17 -10.28 -0.96
CA VAL A 235 4.40 -8.84 -1.13
C VAL A 235 4.80 -8.18 0.19
N ASN A 236 5.70 -7.21 0.14
CA ASN A 236 6.00 -6.33 1.28
C ASN A 236 5.19 -5.04 1.17
N LEU A 237 4.10 -4.94 1.94
CA LEU A 237 3.19 -3.78 2.04
C LEU A 237 3.41 -2.97 3.32
N ARG A 238 4.56 -3.13 3.99
CA ARG A 238 4.82 -2.44 5.26
C ARG A 238 4.62 -0.93 5.15
N GLY A 239 3.82 -0.36 6.05
CA GLY A 239 3.53 1.08 6.07
C GLY A 239 2.85 1.63 4.82
N ALA A 240 2.32 0.78 3.92
CA ALA A 240 1.57 1.23 2.74
C ALA A 240 0.22 1.82 3.15
N ASN A 241 -0.32 2.74 2.35
CA ASN A 241 -1.67 3.28 2.56
C ASN A 241 -2.66 2.64 1.59
N LEU A 242 -3.47 1.71 2.09
CA LEU A 242 -4.52 0.98 1.37
C LEU A 242 -5.92 1.54 1.64
N THR A 243 -6.04 2.77 2.17
CA THR A 243 -7.34 3.35 2.54
C THR A 243 -8.34 3.32 1.37
N ASN A 244 -9.51 2.72 1.58
CA ASN A 244 -10.56 2.50 0.58
C ASN A 244 -10.11 1.72 -0.68
N ALA A 245 -9.00 0.98 -0.64
CA ALA A 245 -8.59 0.09 -1.74
C ALA A 245 -9.53 -1.13 -1.83
N ASN A 246 -9.76 -1.62 -3.04
CA ASN A 246 -10.51 -2.87 -3.23
C ASN A 246 -9.53 -4.01 -3.54
N LEU A 247 -9.38 -4.97 -2.63
CA LEU A 247 -8.55 -6.18 -2.78
C LEU A 247 -9.42 -7.46 -2.87
N ASP A 248 -10.66 -7.34 -3.33
CA ASP A 248 -11.57 -8.48 -3.41
C ASP A 248 -11.01 -9.58 -4.33
N GLY A 249 -11.00 -10.82 -3.86
CA GLY A 249 -10.44 -11.98 -4.57
C GLY A 249 -8.92 -11.96 -4.75
N ALA A 250 -8.20 -11.00 -4.15
CA ALA A 250 -6.75 -10.92 -4.30
C ALA A 250 -6.02 -12.02 -3.51
N ASN A 251 -4.87 -12.47 -4.02
CA ASN A 251 -4.00 -13.43 -3.34
C ASN A 251 -2.97 -12.70 -2.47
N LEU A 252 -3.18 -12.62 -1.15
CA LEU A 252 -2.25 -12.01 -0.19
C LEU A 252 -1.48 -13.04 0.64
N ARG A 253 -1.33 -14.29 0.16
CA ARG A 253 -0.65 -15.34 0.92
C ARG A 253 0.76 -14.88 1.32
N ARG A 254 1.08 -14.98 2.60
CA ARG A 254 2.39 -14.60 3.16
C ARG A 254 2.80 -13.14 2.89
N ALA A 255 1.86 -12.26 2.55
CA ALA A 255 2.09 -10.84 2.44
C ALA A 255 2.46 -10.24 3.81
N ASP A 256 3.16 -9.11 3.81
CA ASP A 256 3.52 -8.38 5.02
C ASP A 256 2.91 -6.98 4.99
N LEU A 257 1.83 -6.80 5.74
CA LEU A 257 1.09 -5.55 5.86
C LEU A 257 1.46 -4.77 7.13
N THR A 258 2.55 -5.10 7.85
CA THR A 258 2.87 -4.46 9.14
C THR A 258 2.85 -2.93 9.04
N GLY A 259 2.04 -2.27 9.86
CA GLY A 259 1.86 -0.82 9.88
C GLY A 259 1.13 -0.21 8.67
N ALA A 260 0.55 -1.01 7.78
CA ALA A 260 -0.24 -0.50 6.66
C ALA A 260 -1.59 0.08 7.11
N ASP A 261 -2.03 1.17 6.50
CA ASP A 261 -3.35 1.73 6.73
C ASP A 261 -4.39 1.07 5.83
N ILE A 262 -5.27 0.25 6.41
CA ILE A 262 -6.29 -0.50 5.68
C ILE A 262 -7.71 0.05 5.91
N TYR A 263 -7.87 1.29 6.39
CA TYR A 263 -9.18 1.84 6.70
C TYR A 263 -10.10 1.86 5.46
N GLY A 264 -11.26 1.20 5.55
CA GLY A 264 -12.23 1.10 4.46
C GLY A 264 -11.79 0.22 3.28
N ALA A 265 -10.65 -0.48 3.37
CA ALA A 265 -10.24 -1.44 2.35
C ALA A 265 -11.16 -2.67 2.35
N SER A 266 -11.45 -3.20 1.16
CA SER A 266 -12.25 -4.41 0.98
C SER A 266 -11.35 -5.62 0.70
N PHE A 267 -11.67 -6.75 1.32
CA PHE A 267 -10.93 -8.03 1.22
C PHE A 267 -11.89 -9.21 1.01
N ILE A 268 -13.04 -8.99 0.37
CA ILE A 268 -14.04 -10.04 0.15
C ILE A 268 -13.39 -11.14 -0.69
N ASP A 269 -13.44 -12.39 -0.23
CA ASP A 269 -12.83 -13.56 -0.90
C ASP A 269 -11.30 -13.47 -1.13
N ALA A 270 -10.59 -12.56 -0.45
CA ALA A 270 -9.14 -12.48 -0.54
C ALA A 270 -8.45 -13.63 0.23
N ASP A 271 -7.38 -14.21 -0.32
CA ASP A 271 -6.58 -15.23 0.38
C ASP A 271 -5.49 -14.58 1.23
N LEU A 272 -5.75 -14.47 2.54
CA LEU A 272 -4.82 -13.91 3.53
C LEU A 272 -3.95 -14.98 4.21
N THR A 273 -3.86 -16.20 3.68
CA THR A 273 -3.16 -17.30 4.36
C THR A 273 -1.72 -16.96 4.72
N GLY A 274 -1.44 -16.84 6.03
CA GLY A 274 -0.10 -16.57 6.54
C GLY A 274 0.38 -15.13 6.30
N ALA A 275 -0.51 -14.22 5.92
CA ALA A 275 -0.19 -12.79 5.87
C ALA A 275 0.05 -12.25 7.29
N ILE A 276 1.00 -11.32 7.40
CA ILE A 276 1.21 -10.50 8.61
C ILE A 276 0.35 -9.25 8.44
N MET A 277 -0.56 -8.98 9.35
CA MET A 277 -1.51 -7.86 9.28
C MET A 277 -0.91 -6.56 9.84
N PRO A 278 -1.60 -5.41 9.73
CA PRO A 278 -1.06 -4.12 10.18
C PRO A 278 -0.59 -4.02 11.62
N ASP A 279 -1.20 -4.79 12.53
CA ASP A 279 -0.81 -4.90 13.93
C ASP A 279 0.38 -5.84 14.18
N GLY A 280 0.83 -6.57 13.15
CA GLY A 280 1.91 -7.55 13.22
C GLY A 280 1.43 -8.98 13.48
N GLU A 281 0.13 -9.22 13.65
CA GLU A 281 -0.42 -10.55 13.87
C GLU A 281 -0.50 -11.37 12.58
N ILE A 282 -0.36 -12.69 12.69
CA ILE A 282 -0.47 -13.60 11.54
C ILE A 282 -1.85 -14.25 11.54
N TYR A 283 -2.65 -13.96 10.53
CA TYR A 283 -3.99 -14.53 10.40
C TYR A 283 -3.90 -15.87 9.66
N LYS A 284 -4.44 -16.93 10.27
CA LYS A 284 -4.57 -18.25 9.64
C LYS A 284 -6.01 -18.42 9.16
N PRO A 285 -6.23 -18.99 7.97
CA PRO A 285 -7.55 -19.43 7.58
C PRO A 285 -7.98 -20.55 8.54
N ILE A 286 -9.21 -20.46 9.06
CA ILE A 286 -9.87 -21.61 9.66
C ILE A 286 -10.27 -22.50 8.49
N ALA A 287 -9.83 -23.75 8.50
CA ALA A 287 -10.36 -24.75 7.56
C ALA A 287 -11.85 -24.91 7.84
N SER A 288 -12.72 -24.39 6.97
CA SER A 288 -14.08 -24.91 6.92
C SER A 288 -14.03 -26.30 6.30
N GLU A 289 -14.66 -27.27 6.96
CA GLU A 289 -14.87 -28.58 6.36
C GLU A 289 -15.59 -28.41 5.02
N VAL A 290 -15.09 -29.11 4.03
CA VAL A 290 -15.49 -29.00 2.62
C VAL A 290 -16.91 -29.53 2.44
N GLU A 291 -17.89 -28.63 2.29
CA GLU A 291 -19.10 -28.93 1.51
C GLU A 291 -18.87 -28.48 0.06
N ILE A 292 -19.02 -29.43 -0.86
CA ILE A 292 -18.80 -29.23 -2.29
C ILE A 292 -19.76 -28.15 -2.80
N GLY A 293 -19.21 -26.98 -3.16
CA GLY A 293 -19.87 -26.03 -4.06
C GLY A 293 -20.14 -24.62 -3.53
N LYS A 294 -19.86 -24.29 -2.26
CA LYS A 294 -19.92 -22.91 -1.76
C LYS A 294 -18.86 -22.66 -0.68
N GLN A 295 -17.77 -21.99 -1.05
CA GLN A 295 -16.91 -21.34 -0.06
C GLN A 295 -17.66 -20.12 0.48
N VAL A 296 -18.09 -20.21 1.74
CA VAL A 296 -18.41 -19.03 2.54
C VAL A 296 -17.35 -18.96 3.61
N VAL A 297 -16.34 -18.10 3.40
CA VAL A 297 -15.35 -17.79 4.43
C VAL A 297 -15.98 -16.76 5.35
N SER A 298 -16.53 -17.20 6.49
CA SER A 298 -16.94 -16.27 7.54
C SER A 298 -15.70 -15.84 8.32
N LEU A 299 -15.33 -14.56 8.19
CA LEU A 299 -14.31 -13.91 9.01
C LEU A 299 -14.93 -13.54 10.36
N GLU A 300 -14.47 -14.13 11.46
CA GLU A 300 -14.77 -13.59 12.79
C GLU A 300 -13.76 -12.49 13.14
N LYS A 301 -14.30 -11.29 13.32
CA LYS A 301 -13.60 -10.13 13.87
C LYS A 301 -13.17 -10.44 15.30
N VAL A 302 -11.87 -10.62 15.54
CA VAL A 302 -11.34 -10.45 16.89
C VAL A 302 -11.46 -8.96 17.22
N ILE A 303 -12.36 -8.65 18.16
CA ILE A 303 -12.68 -7.29 18.56
C ILE A 303 -11.41 -6.64 19.13
N SER A 304 -10.92 -5.60 18.45
CA SER A 304 -9.87 -4.72 18.98
C SER A 304 -10.34 -4.15 20.33
N MET A 305 -9.53 -4.33 21.38
CA MET A 305 -9.85 -3.88 22.72
C MET A 305 -9.78 -2.34 22.80
N THR A 306 -10.88 -1.64 22.54
CA THR A 306 -10.98 -0.18 22.70
C THR A 306 -11.17 0.18 24.17
N ARG A 307 -10.53 1.27 24.65
CA ARG A 307 -10.70 1.80 26.02
C ARG A 307 -11.39 3.15 25.99
N GLN A 308 -12.55 3.26 26.63
CA GLN A 308 -13.27 4.53 26.81
C GLN A 308 -13.52 4.81 28.30
N VAL A 309 -13.31 6.05 28.71
CA VAL A 309 -13.65 6.52 30.05
C VAL A 309 -15.13 6.91 30.07
N ILE A 310 -15.88 6.41 31.05
CA ILE A 310 -17.27 6.77 31.29
C ILE A 310 -17.33 7.69 32.51
N ASN A 311 -17.97 8.84 32.34
CA ASN A 311 -18.22 9.81 33.40
C ASN A 311 -19.62 10.40 33.27
N THR A 312 -20.26 10.72 34.39
CA THR A 312 -21.57 11.38 34.49
C THR A 312 -21.66 12.22 35.77
N ASP A 313 -22.33 13.37 35.68
CA ASP A 313 -22.62 14.24 36.82
C ASP A 313 -23.79 13.72 37.67
N GLN A 314 -24.44 12.64 37.24
CA GLN A 314 -25.52 11.97 37.97
C GLN A 314 -25.01 10.90 38.96
N ALA A 315 -23.70 10.71 39.04
CA ALA A 315 -23.04 9.85 40.02
C ALA A 315 -21.89 10.61 40.69
N PRO A 316 -21.45 10.21 41.89
CA PRO A 316 -20.38 10.89 42.60
C PRO A 316 -19.09 10.97 41.79
N ALA A 317 -18.43 12.12 41.84
CA ALA A 317 -17.09 12.25 41.29
C ALA A 317 -16.11 11.32 42.04
N PRO A 318 -15.10 10.74 41.36
CA PRO A 318 -14.09 9.92 42.00
C PRO A 318 -13.39 10.66 43.15
N VAL A 319 -13.27 10.01 44.31
CA VAL A 319 -12.58 10.57 45.50
C VAL A 319 -11.09 10.22 45.53
N GLY A 320 -10.54 9.71 44.42
CA GLY A 320 -9.16 9.26 44.25
C GLY A 320 -8.79 9.05 42.77
N PRO A 321 -7.61 8.47 42.46
CA PRO A 321 -7.10 8.32 41.09
C PRO A 321 -7.75 7.14 40.35
N TYR A 322 -9.07 7.17 40.16
CA TYR A 322 -9.86 6.20 39.39
C TYR A 322 -10.96 6.91 38.60
N ASN A 323 -11.56 6.22 37.61
CA ASN A 323 -12.72 6.73 36.86
C ASN A 323 -13.99 6.03 37.34
N GLN A 324 -15.17 6.63 37.12
CA GLN A 324 -16.46 6.02 37.47
C GLN A 324 -16.64 4.66 36.79
N ALA A 325 -16.35 4.56 35.49
CA ALA A 325 -16.20 3.29 34.80
C ALA A 325 -15.26 3.37 33.59
N ILE A 326 -14.79 2.20 33.13
CA ILE A 326 -14.06 2.02 31.88
C ILE A 326 -14.81 1.03 31.01
N ALA A 327 -15.15 1.43 29.78
CA ALA A 327 -15.56 0.48 28.75
C ALA A 327 -14.31 -0.07 28.06
N ALA A 328 -14.18 -1.41 28.01
CA ALA A 328 -13.11 -2.13 27.35
C ALA A 328 -13.68 -3.07 26.27
N SER A 329 -13.03 -3.11 25.11
CA SER A 329 -13.40 -4.01 23.99
C SER A 329 -14.76 -3.75 23.38
N GLY A 330 -15.31 -2.55 23.57
CA GLY A 330 -16.63 -2.16 23.07
C GLY A 330 -17.80 -3.00 23.61
N GLN A 331 -17.54 -3.91 24.56
CA GLN A 331 -18.51 -4.88 25.07
C GLN A 331 -18.47 -5.02 26.58
N MET A 332 -17.35 -4.77 27.28
CA MET A 332 -17.28 -4.89 28.74
C MET A 332 -17.21 -3.53 29.41
N ILE A 333 -17.97 -3.32 30.48
CA ILE A 333 -17.97 -2.11 31.30
C ILE A 333 -17.52 -2.48 32.71
N PHE A 334 -16.42 -1.88 33.16
CA PHE A 334 -15.88 -2.06 34.51
C PHE A 334 -16.25 -0.84 35.35
N VAL A 335 -17.20 -0.99 36.26
CA VAL A 335 -17.68 0.09 37.14
C VAL A 335 -16.92 0.04 38.46
N ALA A 336 -16.38 1.18 38.89
CA ALA A 336 -15.68 1.28 40.16
C ALA A 336 -16.62 1.08 41.36
N GLY A 337 -16.07 0.72 42.52
CA GLY A 337 -16.83 0.58 43.75
C GLY A 337 -17.60 1.85 44.10
N GLN A 338 -18.92 1.73 44.23
CA GLN A 338 -19.82 2.82 44.59
C GLN A 338 -20.12 2.79 46.08
N ILE A 339 -20.00 3.96 46.70
CA ILE A 339 -20.37 4.23 48.09
C ILE A 339 -21.56 5.20 48.14
N ALA A 340 -22.20 5.32 49.30
CA ALA A 340 -23.43 6.08 49.49
C ALA A 340 -23.23 7.61 49.53
N ILE A 341 -22.58 8.17 48.50
CA ILE A 341 -22.49 9.63 48.28
C ILE A 341 -23.70 10.07 47.46
N ASP A 342 -24.38 11.13 47.88
CA ASP A 342 -25.37 11.82 47.04
C ASP A 342 -24.63 12.75 46.07
N PRO A 343 -24.72 12.57 44.74
CA PRO A 343 -23.99 13.37 43.76
C PRO A 343 -24.33 14.86 43.80
N ARG A 344 -25.50 15.25 44.32
CA ARG A 344 -25.90 16.66 44.46
C ARG A 344 -25.26 17.34 45.67
N LEU A 345 -25.03 16.57 46.72
CA LEU A 345 -24.42 17.07 47.97
C LEU A 345 -22.90 16.88 47.98
N GLY A 346 -22.38 15.90 47.23
CA GLY A 346 -20.97 15.54 47.19
C GLY A 346 -20.47 14.84 48.46
N ASP A 347 -21.37 14.41 49.34
CA ASP A 347 -21.02 13.79 50.62
C ASP A 347 -21.85 12.52 50.94
N VAL A 348 -21.34 11.74 51.89
CA VAL A 348 -21.96 10.49 52.34
C VAL A 348 -23.31 10.79 53.01
N VAL A 349 -24.32 10.02 52.62
CA VAL A 349 -25.66 10.08 53.21
C VAL A 349 -25.97 8.78 53.97
N TYR A 350 -26.83 8.90 54.98
CA TYR A 350 -27.35 7.76 55.75
C TYR A 350 -26.27 6.97 56.51
N THR A 351 -25.39 7.66 57.25
CA THR A 351 -24.20 7.10 57.92
C THR A 351 -24.49 5.86 58.79
N ASP A 352 -25.68 5.75 59.38
CA ASP A 352 -26.06 4.65 60.29
C ASP A 352 -27.16 3.72 59.73
N ASP A 353 -27.52 3.83 58.44
CA ASP A 353 -28.61 3.06 57.83
C ASP A 353 -28.13 2.35 56.55
N VAL A 354 -27.69 1.10 56.70
CA VAL A 354 -27.16 0.28 55.61
C VAL A 354 -28.15 0.09 54.46
N LYS A 355 -29.47 0.10 54.74
CA LYS A 355 -30.48 -0.08 53.69
C LYS A 355 -30.53 1.13 52.78
N LYS A 356 -30.56 2.33 53.37
CA LYS A 356 -30.55 3.59 52.60
C LYS A 356 -29.20 3.83 51.92
N GLN A 357 -28.09 3.41 52.53
CA GLN A 357 -26.80 3.42 51.84
C GLN A 357 -26.81 2.48 50.63
N THR A 358 -27.38 1.28 50.76
CA THR A 358 -27.50 0.34 49.64
C THR A 358 -28.36 0.93 48.51
N GLU A 359 -29.47 1.60 48.84
CA GLU A 359 -30.32 2.29 47.85
C GLU A 359 -29.54 3.38 47.11
N GLN A 360 -28.75 4.20 47.83
CA GLN A 360 -27.93 5.24 47.20
C GLN A 360 -26.80 4.65 46.34
N VAL A 361 -26.15 3.58 46.80
CA VAL A 361 -25.11 2.86 46.05
C VAL A 361 -25.65 2.32 44.73
N LEU A 362 -26.83 1.69 44.75
CA LEU A 362 -27.47 1.17 43.54
C LEU A 362 -27.93 2.30 42.61
N ALA A 363 -28.45 3.42 43.13
CA ALA A 363 -28.76 4.59 42.31
C ALA A 363 -27.51 5.16 41.61
N ASN A 364 -26.36 5.19 42.29
CA ASN A 364 -25.09 5.63 41.70
C ASN A 364 -24.61 4.67 40.60
N LEU A 365 -24.70 3.35 40.83
CA LEU A 365 -24.41 2.33 39.81
C LEU A 365 -25.30 2.49 38.58
N GLU A 366 -26.60 2.70 38.77
CA GLU A 366 -27.56 2.89 37.68
C GLU A 366 -27.20 4.10 36.81
N ALA A 367 -26.82 5.22 37.42
CA ALA A 367 -26.41 6.42 36.71
C ALA A 367 -25.17 6.19 35.83
N ILE A 368 -24.19 5.44 36.32
CA ILE A 368 -22.96 5.11 35.58
C ILE A 368 -23.25 4.12 34.45
N LEU A 369 -24.02 3.06 34.72
CA LEU A 369 -24.44 2.10 33.70
C LEU A 369 -25.19 2.80 32.56
N LYS A 370 -26.13 3.69 32.90
CA LYS A 370 -26.87 4.47 31.90
C LYS A 370 -25.97 5.36 31.06
N ALA A 371 -24.96 5.99 31.67
CA ALA A 371 -23.97 6.80 30.94
C ALA A 371 -23.09 5.97 30.00
N ALA A 372 -22.90 4.68 30.31
CA ALA A 372 -22.22 3.71 29.47
C ALA A 372 -23.12 3.04 28.41
N GLY A 373 -24.42 3.38 28.36
CA GLY A 373 -25.39 2.75 27.46
C GLY A 373 -25.91 1.38 27.95
N ALA A 374 -25.74 1.07 29.24
CA ALA A 374 -26.14 -0.19 29.88
C ALA A 374 -27.24 0.00 30.93
N THR A 375 -27.79 -1.11 31.40
CA THR A 375 -28.79 -1.24 32.46
C THR A 375 -28.36 -2.31 33.47
N PHE A 376 -29.12 -2.51 34.55
CA PHE A 376 -28.86 -3.60 35.49
C PHE A 376 -28.97 -5.00 34.86
N ALA A 377 -29.73 -5.15 33.77
CA ALA A 377 -29.86 -6.43 33.07
C ALA A 377 -28.56 -6.86 32.37
N ASP A 378 -27.68 -5.89 32.10
CA ASP A 378 -26.40 -6.10 31.42
C ASP A 378 -25.27 -6.46 32.41
N VAL A 379 -25.53 -6.35 33.72
CA VAL A 379 -24.54 -6.67 34.76
C VAL A 379 -24.34 -8.17 34.86
N VAL A 380 -23.10 -8.62 34.73
CA VAL A 380 -22.73 -10.04 34.78
C VAL A 380 -22.04 -10.43 36.09
N LYS A 381 -21.45 -9.46 36.81
CA LYS A 381 -20.76 -9.69 38.08
C LYS A 381 -20.88 -8.48 39.00
N THR A 382 -21.10 -8.72 40.30
CA THR A 382 -20.96 -7.70 41.36
C THR A 382 -20.05 -8.18 42.49
N THR A 383 -19.40 -7.23 43.16
CA THR A 383 -18.72 -7.47 44.44
C THR A 383 -19.33 -6.58 45.50
N VAL A 384 -19.81 -7.17 46.58
CA VAL A 384 -20.46 -6.46 47.70
C VAL A 384 -19.55 -6.51 48.90
N PHE A 385 -19.06 -5.35 49.32
CA PHE A 385 -18.23 -5.20 50.51
C PHE A 385 -19.08 -4.63 51.64
N LEU A 386 -19.07 -5.29 52.79
CA LEU A 386 -19.82 -4.88 53.99
C LEU A 386 -18.87 -4.50 55.12
N ALA A 387 -19.23 -3.48 55.89
CA ALA A 387 -18.54 -3.18 57.15
C ALA A 387 -18.86 -4.23 58.24
N ASP A 388 -20.11 -4.75 58.26
CA ASP A 388 -20.57 -5.80 59.17
C ASP A 388 -21.39 -6.86 58.40
N MET A 389 -21.02 -8.14 58.51
CA MET A 389 -21.75 -9.25 57.89
C MET A 389 -23.16 -9.43 58.45
N ASN A 390 -23.47 -8.89 59.63
CA ASN A 390 -24.83 -8.88 60.18
C ASN A 390 -25.83 -8.12 59.27
N ASP A 391 -25.34 -7.20 58.44
CA ASP A 391 -26.17 -6.44 57.50
C ASP A 391 -26.52 -7.20 56.20
N PHE A 392 -25.98 -8.41 56.02
CA PHE A 392 -26.15 -9.20 54.80
C PHE A 392 -27.61 -9.35 54.36
N ALA A 393 -28.51 -9.67 55.30
CA ALA A 393 -29.93 -9.84 55.01
C ALA A 393 -30.60 -8.50 54.60
N ALA A 394 -30.20 -7.39 55.23
CA ALA A 394 -30.73 -6.07 54.95
C ALA A 394 -30.31 -5.58 53.56
N VAL A 395 -29.04 -5.75 53.20
CA VAL A 395 -28.49 -5.41 51.88
C VAL A 395 -29.12 -6.27 50.78
N ASN A 396 -29.27 -7.58 51.01
CA ASN A 396 -29.89 -8.49 50.04
C ASN A 396 -31.35 -8.12 49.71
N ALA A 397 -32.11 -7.68 50.70
CA ALA A 397 -33.50 -7.28 50.48
C ALA A 397 -33.64 -6.05 49.55
N ILE A 398 -32.63 -5.17 49.52
CA ILE A 398 -32.57 -4.05 48.56
C ILE A 398 -31.99 -4.52 47.23
N TYR A 399 -30.89 -5.25 47.26
CA TYR A 399 -30.20 -5.77 46.08
C TYR A 399 -31.12 -6.58 45.15
N ALA A 400 -31.96 -7.45 45.73
CA ALA A 400 -32.90 -8.30 44.98
C ALA A 400 -33.99 -7.51 44.22
N LYS A 401 -34.19 -6.23 44.53
CA LYS A 401 -35.11 -5.36 43.76
C LYS A 401 -34.55 -4.97 42.39
N TYR A 402 -33.22 -4.98 42.24
CA TYR A 402 -32.50 -4.58 41.02
C TYR A 402 -31.99 -5.79 40.24
N PHE A 403 -31.78 -6.92 40.92
CA PHE A 403 -31.31 -8.17 40.34
C PHE A 403 -32.28 -9.31 40.67
N PRO A 404 -33.28 -9.57 39.81
CA PRO A 404 -34.20 -10.69 39.94
C PRO A 404 -33.47 -12.04 39.97
N GLU A 405 -34.00 -13.03 40.71
CA GLU A 405 -33.31 -14.31 40.97
C GLU A 405 -32.94 -15.09 39.70
N ASP A 406 -33.76 -14.99 38.65
CA ASP A 406 -33.57 -15.67 37.37
C ASP A 406 -32.46 -15.07 36.49
N THR A 407 -32.09 -13.82 36.75
CA THR A 407 -31.13 -13.03 35.94
C THR A 407 -30.03 -12.38 36.78
N ALA A 408 -29.95 -12.71 38.06
CA ALA A 408 -28.98 -12.11 38.97
C ALA A 408 -27.53 -12.41 38.54
N PRO A 409 -26.62 -11.42 38.62
CA PRO A 409 -25.23 -11.59 38.24
C PRO A 409 -24.50 -12.56 39.18
N ALA A 410 -23.37 -13.10 38.71
CA ALA A 410 -22.42 -13.73 39.61
C ALA A 410 -22.05 -12.74 40.73
N ARG A 411 -21.85 -13.23 41.96
CA ARG A 411 -21.62 -12.34 43.10
C ARG A 411 -20.60 -12.90 44.09
N ALA A 412 -19.75 -12.00 44.59
CA ALA A 412 -19.00 -12.23 45.83
C ALA A 412 -19.46 -11.20 46.87
N CYS A 413 -19.68 -11.64 48.11
CA CYS A 413 -20.02 -10.75 49.22
C CYS A 413 -19.11 -11.06 50.40
N VAL A 414 -18.44 -10.05 50.93
CA VAL A 414 -17.45 -10.20 51.99
C VAL A 414 -17.56 -9.06 53.00
N GLN A 415 -17.25 -9.36 54.26
CA GLN A 415 -16.99 -8.32 55.25
C GLN A 415 -15.54 -7.87 55.11
N VAL A 416 -15.30 -6.57 55.14
CA VAL A 416 -13.97 -5.96 55.07
C VAL A 416 -13.59 -5.27 56.38
N SER A 417 -12.30 -5.02 56.59
CA SER A 417 -11.84 -4.36 57.82
C SER A 417 -12.30 -2.91 57.95
N ARG A 418 -12.45 -2.20 56.83
CA ARG A 418 -12.89 -0.80 56.76
C ARG A 418 -13.22 -0.42 55.32
N LEU A 419 -14.26 0.38 55.12
CA LEU A 419 -14.64 0.97 53.82
C LEU A 419 -14.23 2.46 53.73
N PRO A 420 -14.04 3.00 52.51
CA PRO A 420 -13.78 4.43 52.32
C PRO A 420 -14.85 5.31 52.96
N LYS A 421 -14.43 6.38 53.65
CA LYS A 421 -15.32 7.29 54.40
C LYS A 421 -16.19 6.61 55.48
N ASP A 422 -15.80 5.43 55.96
CA ASP A 422 -16.53 4.68 57.00
C ASP A 422 -17.98 4.36 56.63
N VAL A 423 -18.28 4.20 55.34
CA VAL A 423 -19.59 3.70 54.90
C VAL A 423 -19.81 2.24 55.30
N LEU A 424 -21.06 1.80 55.28
CA LEU A 424 -21.49 0.47 55.68
C LEU A 424 -21.47 -0.54 54.53
N VAL A 425 -21.58 -0.05 53.29
CA VAL A 425 -21.61 -0.88 52.07
C VAL A 425 -20.93 -0.18 50.89
N GLU A 426 -20.18 -0.96 50.11
CA GLU A 426 -19.63 -0.59 48.80
C GLU A 426 -19.93 -1.69 47.79
N ILE A 427 -20.34 -1.32 46.57
CA ILE A 427 -20.65 -2.29 45.51
C ILE A 427 -19.98 -1.88 44.20
N ASP A 428 -19.22 -2.81 43.61
CA ASP A 428 -18.73 -2.70 42.22
C ASP A 428 -19.52 -3.62 41.28
N CYS A 429 -19.40 -3.37 39.97
CA CYS A 429 -19.95 -4.28 38.98
C CYS A 429 -19.17 -4.32 37.65
N ILE A 430 -19.37 -5.43 36.94
CA ILE A 430 -18.98 -5.61 35.54
C ILE A 430 -20.25 -5.84 34.73
N ALA A 431 -20.43 -5.11 33.64
CA ALA A 431 -21.53 -5.27 32.70
C ALA A 431 -21.03 -5.60 31.29
N VAL A 432 -21.90 -6.20 30.48
CA VAL A 432 -21.65 -6.55 29.08
C VAL A 432 -22.74 -5.97 28.19
N VAL A 433 -22.36 -5.18 27.17
CA VAL A 433 -23.25 -4.51 26.20
C VAL A 433 -23.08 -5.00 24.77
#